data_AF-A0A7Z1HND8-F1
#
_entry.id   AF-A0A7Z1HND8-F1
#
_cell.length_a   1.000
_cell.length_b   1.000
_cell.length_c   1.000
_cell.angle_alpha   90.00
_cell.angle_beta   90.00
_cell.angle_gamma   90.00
#
_symmetry.space_group_name_H-M   'P 1'
#
loop_
_entity.id
_entity.type
_entity.pdbx_description
1 polymer ?
#
loop_
_entity_poly.entity_id
_entity_poly.type
_entity_poly.pdbx_seq_one_letter_code
_entity_poly.pdbx_strand_id
1 'polypeptide(L)'
;WRDTLLKVAAILCERQPDSPQGYRLRRHALWQAITSVPQAESDGRTPLAAVPADMTADYQARLNNADLALWQQVEKSLLLAPYWLYGHYLSAQAAQRLGYTSAAEAIRDEVVRFLARLPQLATLLFNDRTPFISEQTKQWLAASPGSQTAPMVRTSEDTEAVRQCFSEQGLEATLRYLETLPEGDPRDRFHRQYLGAQLLEEAGMAQLAQ
;
A
#
# COMPACT_ATOMS: atom_id res chain seq x y z
N TRP A 1 -14.80 23.80 -11.51
CA TRP A 1 -13.64 23.71 -10.60
C TRP A 1 -13.05 22.29 -10.53
N ARG A 2 -13.86 21.22 -10.54
CA ARG A 2 -13.37 19.82 -10.68
C ARG A 2 -12.33 19.64 -11.79
N ASP A 3 -12.64 20.06 -13.02
CA ASP A 3 -11.72 19.88 -14.16
C ASP A 3 -10.41 20.66 -13.99
N THR A 4 -10.47 21.83 -13.35
CA THR A 4 -9.28 22.61 -13.00
C THR A 4 -8.40 21.83 -12.04
N LEU A 5 -8.98 21.25 -10.97
CA LEU A 5 -8.23 20.42 -10.02
C LEU A 5 -7.63 19.19 -10.70
N LEU A 6 -8.37 18.52 -11.58
CA LEU A 6 -7.87 17.37 -12.34
C LEU A 6 -6.71 17.75 -13.28
N LYS A 7 -6.80 18.91 -13.95
CA LYS A 7 -5.71 19.44 -14.78
C LYS A 7 -4.45 19.74 -13.96
N VAL A 8 -4.60 20.41 -12.81
CA VAL A 8 -3.47 20.69 -11.91
C VAL A 8 -2.87 19.39 -11.37
N ALA A 9 -3.70 18.44 -10.95
CA ALA A 9 -3.25 17.13 -10.50
C ALA A 9 -2.50 16.34 -11.59
N ALA A 10 -2.95 16.42 -12.84
CA ALA A 10 -2.25 15.82 -13.97
C ALA A 10 -0.84 16.41 -14.14
N ILE A 11 -0.71 17.74 -14.12
CA ILE A 11 0.58 18.44 -14.21
C ILE A 11 1.51 18.04 -13.05
N LEU A 12 0.98 17.96 -11.82
CA LEU A 12 1.77 17.56 -10.65
C LEU A 12 2.29 16.12 -10.77
N CYS A 13 1.44 15.16 -11.15
CA CYS A 13 1.87 13.78 -11.33
C CYS A 13 2.87 13.61 -12.48
N GLU A 14 2.75 14.41 -13.54
CA GLU A 14 3.69 14.35 -14.67
C GLU A 14 5.06 14.92 -14.30
N ARG A 15 5.10 16.07 -13.62
CA ARG A 15 6.36 16.76 -13.27
C ARG A 15 7.05 16.15 -12.05
N GLN A 16 6.29 15.57 -11.13
CA GLN A 16 6.79 15.02 -9.87
C GLN A 16 6.05 13.70 -9.55
N PRO A 17 6.34 12.61 -10.28
CA PRO A 17 5.61 11.34 -10.14
C PRO A 17 5.74 10.69 -8.76
N ASP A 18 6.81 10.99 -8.01
CA ASP A 18 7.00 10.54 -6.62
C ASP A 18 6.25 11.40 -5.60
N SER A 19 5.90 12.64 -5.95
CA SER A 19 5.24 13.56 -5.03
C SER A 19 3.80 13.11 -4.76
N PRO A 20 3.41 12.92 -3.48
CA PRO A 20 2.07 12.45 -3.14
C PRO A 20 0.97 13.47 -3.48
N GLN A 21 1.31 14.75 -3.63
CA GLN A 21 0.33 15.84 -3.72
C GLN A 21 -0.55 15.76 -4.98
N GLY A 22 0.03 15.37 -6.12
CA GLY A 22 -0.74 15.20 -7.36
C GLY A 22 -1.82 14.13 -7.23
N TYR A 23 -1.48 13.00 -6.61
CA TYR A 23 -2.42 11.89 -6.40
C TYR A 23 -3.51 12.24 -5.38
N ARG A 24 -3.14 12.91 -4.27
CA ARG A 24 -4.11 13.40 -3.26
C ARG A 24 -5.11 14.37 -3.87
N LEU A 25 -4.63 15.36 -4.63
CA LEU A 25 -5.47 16.32 -5.32
C LEU A 25 -6.42 15.65 -6.33
N ARG A 26 -5.93 14.64 -7.07
CA ARG A 26 -6.76 13.86 -8.00
C ARG A 26 -7.91 13.15 -7.28
N ARG A 27 -7.64 12.47 -6.16
CA ARG A 27 -8.68 11.78 -5.37
C ARG A 27 -9.67 12.76 -4.75
N HIS A 28 -9.19 13.91 -4.26
CA HIS A 28 -10.06 14.98 -3.80
C HIS A 28 -11.03 15.42 -4.91
N ALA A 29 -10.50 15.78 -6.08
CA ALA A 29 -11.32 16.20 -7.22
C ALA A 29 -12.32 15.12 -7.68
N LEU A 30 -11.92 13.84 -7.60
CA LEU A 30 -12.72 12.69 -7.97
C LEU A 30 -13.90 12.47 -7.02
N TRP A 31 -13.68 12.53 -5.71
CA TRP A 31 -14.64 12.09 -4.68
C TRP A 31 -15.34 13.20 -3.91
N GLN A 32 -14.90 14.46 -4.01
CA GLN A 32 -15.51 15.60 -3.32
C GLN A 32 -17.02 15.77 -3.58
N ALA A 33 -17.48 15.43 -4.79
CA ALA A 33 -18.89 15.56 -5.18
C ALA A 33 -19.74 14.37 -4.74
N ILE A 34 -19.12 13.27 -4.30
CA ILE A 34 -19.80 12.07 -3.84
C ILE A 34 -20.05 12.23 -2.35
N THR A 35 -21.22 12.70 -1.97
CA THR A 35 -21.60 12.96 -0.56
C THR A 35 -22.47 11.85 0.05
N SER A 36 -23.01 10.96 -0.78
CA SER A 36 -23.77 9.78 -0.37
C SER A 36 -23.41 8.58 -1.24
N VAL A 37 -23.74 7.37 -0.78
CA VAL A 37 -23.58 6.17 -1.58
C VAL A 37 -24.63 6.10 -2.70
N PRO A 38 -24.37 5.38 -3.81
CA PRO A 38 -25.37 5.11 -4.83
C PRO A 38 -26.58 4.38 -4.25
N GLN A 39 -27.76 4.62 -4.81
CA GLN A 39 -28.95 3.85 -4.46
C GLN A 39 -28.76 2.39 -4.86
N ALA A 40 -29.03 1.49 -3.91
CA ALA A 40 -28.90 0.05 -4.09
C ALA A 40 -30.27 -0.64 -4.04
N GLU A 41 -30.36 -1.79 -4.71
CA GLU A 41 -31.46 -2.74 -4.58
C GLU A 41 -31.39 -3.46 -3.22
N SER A 42 -32.42 -4.26 -2.90
CA SER A 42 -32.50 -5.02 -1.65
C SER A 42 -31.34 -6.01 -1.44
N ASP A 43 -30.70 -6.44 -2.53
CA ASP A 43 -29.54 -7.34 -2.52
C ASP A 43 -28.18 -6.61 -2.54
N GLY A 44 -28.17 -5.28 -2.43
CA GLY A 44 -26.95 -4.45 -2.38
C GLY A 44 -26.37 -4.07 -3.74
N ARG A 45 -26.97 -4.49 -4.86
CA ARG A 45 -26.54 -4.07 -6.20
C ARG A 45 -26.93 -2.63 -6.51
N THR A 46 -26.02 -1.93 -7.16
CA THR A 46 -26.21 -0.57 -7.68
C THR A 46 -26.39 -0.61 -9.20
N PRO A 47 -26.97 0.42 -9.84
CA PRO A 47 -27.07 0.50 -11.30
C PRO A 47 -25.73 0.79 -11.99
N LEU A 48 -24.63 0.87 -11.24
CA LEU A 48 -23.30 1.19 -11.76
C LEU A 48 -22.69 -0.03 -12.44
N ALA A 49 -22.12 0.18 -13.63
CA ALA A 49 -21.34 -0.82 -14.32
C ALA A 49 -19.97 -0.99 -13.67
N ALA A 50 -19.53 -2.24 -13.49
CA ALA A 50 -18.15 -2.54 -13.14
C ALA A 50 -17.21 -2.22 -14.32
N VAL A 51 -15.93 -1.97 -14.01
CA VAL A 51 -14.89 -1.95 -15.05
C VAL A 51 -14.80 -3.34 -15.69
N PRO A 52 -14.70 -3.47 -17.02
CA PRO A 52 -14.68 -4.77 -17.69
C PRO A 52 -13.63 -5.73 -17.09
N ALA A 53 -14.03 -6.99 -16.91
CA ALA A 53 -13.17 -8.01 -16.31
C ALA A 53 -11.88 -8.24 -17.12
N ASP A 54 -11.97 -8.29 -18.45
CA ASP A 54 -10.82 -8.47 -19.34
C ASP A 54 -9.80 -7.33 -19.20
N MET A 55 -10.29 -6.08 -19.08
CA MET A 55 -9.45 -4.91 -18.86
C MET A 55 -8.78 -4.94 -17.49
N THR A 56 -9.51 -5.37 -16.46
CA THR A 56 -8.96 -5.53 -15.11
C THR A 56 -7.90 -6.65 -15.07
N ALA A 57 -8.12 -7.75 -15.79
CA ALA A 57 -7.19 -8.86 -15.91
C ALA A 57 -5.91 -8.45 -16.66
N ASP A 58 -5.99 -7.66 -17.73
CA ASP A 58 -4.82 -7.10 -18.43
C ASP A 58 -3.93 -6.28 -17.48
N TYR A 59 -4.54 -5.37 -16.70
CA TYR A 59 -3.80 -4.57 -15.74
C TYR A 59 -3.12 -5.41 -14.67
N GLN A 60 -3.81 -6.42 -14.15
CA GLN A 60 -3.26 -7.33 -13.16
C GLN A 60 -2.10 -8.16 -13.71
N ALA A 61 -2.22 -8.66 -14.94
CA ALA A 61 -1.17 -9.44 -15.59
C ALA A 61 0.12 -8.62 -15.81
N ARG A 62 -0.03 -7.34 -16.16
CA ARG A 62 1.10 -6.42 -16.39
C ARG A 62 1.72 -5.89 -15.10
N LEU A 63 1.04 -6.03 -13.97
CA LEU A 63 1.45 -5.44 -12.70
C LEU A 63 2.84 -5.92 -12.24
N ASN A 64 3.21 -7.18 -12.46
CA ASN A 64 4.53 -7.69 -12.06
C ASN A 64 5.70 -6.96 -12.73
N ASN A 65 5.50 -6.47 -13.95
CA ASN A 65 6.47 -5.67 -14.70
C ASN A 65 5.91 -4.26 -14.92
N ALA A 66 5.36 -3.66 -13.86
CA ALA A 66 4.69 -2.37 -13.97
C ALA A 66 5.61 -1.30 -14.54
N ASP A 67 5.13 -0.62 -15.58
CA ASP A 67 5.74 0.56 -16.17
C ASP A 67 4.89 1.81 -15.92
N LEU A 68 5.44 2.98 -16.25
CA LEU A 68 4.72 4.24 -16.09
C LEU A 68 3.45 4.29 -16.96
N ALA A 69 3.45 3.61 -18.11
CA ALA A 69 2.31 3.56 -19.02
C ALA A 69 1.12 2.80 -18.42
N LEU A 70 1.36 1.63 -17.81
CA LEU A 70 0.35 0.89 -17.06
C LEU A 70 -0.23 1.76 -15.95
N TRP A 71 0.63 2.41 -15.16
CA TRP A 71 0.16 3.22 -14.04
C TRP A 71 -0.72 4.39 -14.51
N GLN A 72 -0.31 5.09 -15.57
CA GLN A 72 -1.11 6.15 -16.19
C GLN A 72 -2.43 5.64 -16.78
N GLN A 73 -2.46 4.45 -17.37
CA GLN A 73 -3.68 3.84 -17.88
C GLN A 73 -4.66 3.53 -16.74
N VAL A 74 -4.19 2.93 -15.65
CA VAL A 74 -5.01 2.68 -14.45
C VAL A 74 -5.56 4.01 -13.89
N GLU A 75 -4.72 5.04 -13.76
CA GLU A 75 -5.14 6.36 -13.26
C GLU A 75 -6.20 7.04 -14.16
N LYS A 76 -6.12 6.87 -15.48
CA LYS A 76 -7.15 7.37 -16.41
C LYS A 76 -8.48 6.64 -16.22
N SER A 77 -8.43 5.32 -16.07
CA SER A 77 -9.62 4.48 -15.84
C SER A 77 -10.33 4.86 -14.53
N LEU A 78 -9.57 5.20 -13.49
CA LEU A 78 -10.11 5.68 -12.21
C LEU A 78 -10.92 6.99 -12.33
N LEU A 79 -10.59 7.87 -13.28
CA LEU A 79 -11.35 9.10 -13.50
C LEU A 79 -12.77 8.83 -14.05
N LEU A 80 -12.93 7.70 -14.74
CA LEU A 80 -14.20 7.26 -15.34
C LEU A 80 -14.99 6.36 -14.39
N ALA A 81 -14.33 5.66 -13.47
CA ALA A 81 -14.94 4.73 -12.52
C ALA A 81 -14.60 5.08 -11.06
N PRO A 82 -15.24 6.11 -10.46
CA PRO A 82 -14.89 6.60 -9.12
C PRO A 82 -15.07 5.59 -7.98
N TYR A 83 -15.93 4.58 -8.18
CA TYR A 83 -16.21 3.53 -7.20
C TYR A 83 -15.38 2.25 -7.43
N TRP A 84 -14.51 2.22 -8.43
CA TRP A 84 -13.65 1.07 -8.71
C TRP A 84 -12.43 1.06 -7.78
N LEU A 85 -12.64 0.66 -6.52
CA LEU A 85 -11.62 0.72 -5.48
C LEU A 85 -10.47 -0.28 -5.71
N TYR A 86 -10.73 -1.38 -6.42
CA TYR A 86 -9.66 -2.28 -6.87
C TYR A 86 -8.67 -1.59 -7.81
N GLY A 87 -9.11 -0.63 -8.63
CA GLY A 87 -8.21 0.18 -9.45
C GLY A 87 -7.26 1.04 -8.61
N HIS A 88 -7.69 1.52 -7.44
CA HIS A 88 -6.82 2.26 -6.53
C HIS A 88 -5.77 1.35 -5.88
N TYR A 89 -6.13 0.11 -5.57
CA TYR A 89 -5.18 -0.93 -5.18
C TYR A 89 -4.14 -1.16 -6.29
N LEU A 90 -4.57 -1.41 -7.54
CA LEU A 90 -3.66 -1.60 -8.67
C LEU A 90 -2.74 -0.39 -8.89
N SER A 91 -3.27 0.82 -8.75
CA SER A 91 -2.49 2.06 -8.87
C SER A 91 -1.41 2.17 -7.77
N ALA A 92 -1.76 1.92 -6.50
CA ALA A 92 -0.78 1.92 -5.41
C ALA A 92 0.29 0.82 -5.60
N GLN A 93 -0.13 -0.36 -6.06
CA GLN A 93 0.76 -1.48 -6.36
C GLN A 93 1.72 -1.21 -7.53
N ALA A 94 1.27 -0.50 -8.57
CA ALA A 94 2.13 -0.05 -9.66
C ALA A 94 3.12 1.01 -9.17
N ALA A 95 2.64 2.00 -8.41
CA ALA A 95 3.48 3.02 -7.78
C ALA A 95 4.60 2.42 -6.93
N GLN A 96 4.27 1.44 -6.08
CA GLN A 96 5.22 0.75 -5.22
C GLN A 96 6.30 0.00 -6.01
N ARG A 97 5.92 -0.70 -7.09
CA ARG A 97 6.89 -1.41 -7.96
C ARG A 97 7.80 -0.48 -8.76
N LEU A 98 7.31 0.72 -9.08
CA LEU A 98 8.09 1.78 -9.71
C LEU A 98 9.00 2.54 -8.72
N GLY A 99 8.93 2.22 -7.42
CA GLY A 99 9.70 2.88 -6.37
C GLY A 99 9.07 4.15 -5.78
N TYR A 100 7.86 4.52 -6.20
CA TYR A 100 7.14 5.71 -5.74
C TYR A 100 6.33 5.43 -4.47
N THR A 101 7.01 5.08 -3.38
CA THR A 101 6.38 4.59 -2.14
C THR A 101 5.49 5.64 -1.49
N SER A 102 5.95 6.90 -1.46
CA SER A 102 5.18 8.04 -0.92
C SER A 102 3.86 8.24 -1.67
N ALA A 103 3.87 8.08 -3.00
CA ALA A 103 2.66 8.14 -3.81
C ALA A 103 1.73 6.95 -3.53
N ALA A 104 2.27 5.72 -3.42
CA ALA A 104 1.50 4.53 -3.11
C ALA A 104 0.75 4.65 -1.77
N GLU A 105 1.45 5.10 -0.73
CA GLU A 105 0.88 5.33 0.61
C GLU A 105 -0.20 6.42 0.58
N ALA A 106 0.07 7.54 -0.11
CA ALA A 106 -0.92 8.60 -0.26
C ALA A 106 -2.20 8.13 -0.95
N ILE A 107 -2.08 7.28 -1.99
CA ILE A 107 -3.24 6.68 -2.66
C ILE A 107 -4.05 5.84 -1.67
N ARG A 108 -3.39 4.98 -0.88
CA ARG A 108 -4.03 4.16 0.15
C ARG A 108 -4.76 5.03 1.17
N ASP A 109 -4.09 6.05 1.71
CA ASP A 109 -4.65 6.93 2.73
C ASP A 109 -5.91 7.67 2.23
N GLU A 110 -5.92 8.12 0.96
CA GLU A 110 -7.11 8.75 0.40
C GLU A 110 -8.28 7.76 0.25
N VAL A 111 -8.00 6.51 -0.12
CA VAL A 111 -9.04 5.45 -0.15
C VAL A 111 -9.60 5.21 1.25
N VAL A 112 -8.73 5.11 2.27
CA VAL A 112 -9.15 4.95 3.67
C VAL A 112 -10.04 6.12 4.10
N ARG A 113 -9.65 7.38 3.81
CA ARG A 113 -10.47 8.56 4.12
C ARG A 113 -11.82 8.53 3.41
N PHE A 114 -11.85 8.10 2.15
CA PHE A 114 -13.10 8.01 1.39
C PHE A 114 -14.05 6.96 1.99
N LEU A 115 -13.53 5.79 2.35
CA LEU A 115 -14.31 4.73 2.98
C LEU A 115 -14.75 5.08 4.40
N ALA A 116 -13.92 5.77 5.19
CA ALA A 116 -14.31 6.26 6.52
C ALA A 116 -15.49 7.26 6.44
N ARG A 117 -15.55 8.04 5.36
CA ARG A 117 -16.63 9.00 5.11
C ARG A 117 -17.94 8.34 4.65
N LEU A 118 -17.84 7.23 3.90
CA LEU A 118 -18.97 6.49 3.34
C LEU A 118 -18.81 4.98 3.60
N PRO A 119 -18.91 4.53 4.86
CA PRO A 119 -18.62 3.14 5.22
C PRO A 119 -19.58 2.13 4.58
N GLN A 120 -20.78 2.56 4.16
CA GLN A 120 -21.76 1.71 3.49
C GLN A 120 -21.26 1.20 2.12
N LEU A 121 -20.25 1.84 1.53
CA LEU A 121 -19.63 1.36 0.28
C LEU A 121 -19.07 -0.07 0.41
N ALA A 122 -18.72 -0.51 1.63
CA ALA A 122 -18.16 -1.83 1.88
C ALA A 122 -19.15 -2.98 1.60
N THR A 123 -20.45 -2.71 1.57
CA THR A 123 -21.51 -3.72 1.35
C THR A 123 -22.13 -3.64 -0.03
N LEU A 124 -21.69 -2.71 -0.89
CA LEU A 124 -22.30 -2.48 -2.20
C LEU A 124 -21.65 -3.30 -3.31
N LEU A 125 -22.49 -3.62 -4.29
CA LEU A 125 -22.12 -4.35 -5.49
C LEU A 125 -22.40 -3.49 -6.74
N PHE A 126 -21.63 -3.72 -7.80
CA PHE A 126 -21.97 -3.27 -9.14
C PHE A 126 -23.16 -4.07 -9.69
N ASN A 127 -23.69 -3.65 -10.84
CA ASN A 127 -24.85 -4.28 -11.48
C ASN A 127 -24.64 -5.77 -11.81
N ASP A 128 -23.40 -6.18 -12.06
CA ASP A 128 -22.96 -7.54 -12.36
C ASP A 128 -22.63 -8.38 -11.11
N ARG A 129 -22.93 -7.86 -9.90
CA ARG A 129 -22.60 -8.44 -8.57
C ARG A 129 -21.13 -8.37 -8.18
N THR A 130 -20.25 -7.76 -8.97
CA THR A 130 -18.88 -7.50 -8.55
C THR A 130 -18.90 -6.58 -7.31
N PRO A 131 -18.19 -6.90 -6.22
CA PRO A 131 -18.17 -6.04 -5.05
C PRO A 131 -17.39 -4.75 -5.32
N PHE A 132 -17.80 -3.63 -4.71
CA PHE A 132 -17.04 -2.38 -4.78
C PHE A 132 -15.66 -2.53 -4.14
N ILE A 133 -15.54 -3.33 -3.08
CA ILE A 133 -14.29 -3.64 -2.39
C ILE A 133 -14.02 -5.15 -2.50
N SER A 134 -13.07 -5.52 -3.35
CA SER A 134 -12.58 -6.91 -3.42
C SER A 134 -11.85 -7.33 -2.15
N GLU A 135 -11.74 -8.63 -1.90
CA GLU A 135 -11.01 -9.16 -0.74
C GLU A 135 -9.55 -8.71 -0.73
N GLN A 136 -8.89 -8.67 -1.89
CA GLN A 136 -7.52 -8.15 -2.02
C GLN A 136 -7.44 -6.67 -1.60
N THR A 137 -8.44 -5.87 -1.98
CA THR A 137 -8.50 -4.46 -1.57
C THR A 137 -8.71 -4.33 -0.06
N LYS A 138 -9.57 -5.16 0.54
CA LYS A 138 -9.77 -5.18 2.00
C LYS A 138 -8.48 -5.52 2.74
N GLN A 139 -7.76 -6.55 2.31
CA GLN A 139 -6.48 -6.96 2.89
C GLN A 139 -5.44 -5.84 2.78
N TRP A 140 -5.33 -5.20 1.61
CA TRP A 140 -4.43 -4.08 1.40
C TRP A 140 -4.73 -2.88 2.32
N LEU A 141 -6.01 -2.56 2.52
CA LEU A 141 -6.41 -1.47 3.40
C LEU A 141 -6.22 -1.80 4.88
N ALA A 142 -6.38 -3.06 5.26
CA ALA A 142 -6.15 -3.56 6.62
C ALA A 142 -4.66 -3.65 6.98
N ALA A 143 -3.76 -3.76 5.98
CA ALA A 143 -2.33 -3.80 6.22
C ALA A 143 -1.86 -2.48 6.87
N SER A 144 -1.22 -2.59 8.04
CA SER A 144 -0.70 -1.42 8.73
C SER A 144 0.47 -0.81 7.94
N PRO A 145 0.51 0.54 7.76
CA PRO A 145 1.67 1.22 7.21
C PRO A 145 2.83 1.02 8.19
N GLY A 146 3.71 0.07 7.86
CA GLY A 146 4.72 -0.48 8.76
C GLY A 146 4.99 -1.97 8.51
N SER A 147 4.05 -2.69 7.87
CA SER A 147 4.23 -4.11 7.54
C SER A 147 4.83 -4.38 6.16
N GLN A 148 5.07 -3.34 5.32
CA GLN A 148 5.59 -3.50 3.95
C GLN A 148 6.76 -2.57 3.60
N THR A 149 7.53 -2.14 4.61
CA THR A 149 8.79 -1.42 4.41
C THR A 149 9.94 -2.18 5.05
N ALA A 150 10.25 -3.36 4.52
CA ALA A 150 11.63 -3.78 4.46
C ALA A 150 12.09 -3.56 3.02
N PRO A 151 13.08 -2.69 2.74
CA PRO A 151 13.88 -2.86 1.54
C PRO A 151 14.57 -4.23 1.68
N MET A 152 13.94 -5.24 1.10
CA MET A 152 14.58 -6.49 0.77
C MET A 152 15.70 -6.13 -0.19
N VAL A 153 16.95 -6.18 0.27
CA VAL A 153 18.18 -6.37 -0.54
C VAL A 153 19.46 -6.33 0.32
N ARG A 154 19.47 -5.97 1.61
CA ARG A 154 20.66 -6.22 2.48
C ARG A 154 20.38 -6.75 3.90
N THR A 155 19.18 -6.60 4.42
CA THR A 155 18.86 -6.95 5.82
C THR A 155 18.40 -8.39 6.05
N SER A 156 17.92 -9.11 5.04
CA SER A 156 17.42 -10.49 5.28
C SER A 156 18.54 -11.47 5.61
N GLU A 157 19.68 -11.38 4.91
CA GLU A 157 20.84 -12.24 5.15
C GLU A 157 21.40 -12.06 6.56
N ASP A 158 21.57 -10.81 7.02
CA ASP A 158 22.07 -10.51 8.37
C ASP A 158 21.09 -10.99 9.46
N THR A 159 19.77 -10.78 9.27
CA THR A 159 18.78 -11.26 10.25
C THR A 159 18.71 -12.78 10.32
N GLU A 160 18.87 -13.47 9.20
CA GLU A 160 18.83 -14.93 9.14
C GLU A 160 20.12 -15.53 9.74
N ALA A 161 21.28 -14.94 9.45
CA ALA A 161 22.56 -15.33 10.05
C ALA A 161 22.59 -15.13 11.57
N VAL A 162 22.03 -14.01 12.06
CA VAL A 162 21.90 -13.75 13.51
C VAL A 162 20.99 -14.78 14.18
N ARG A 163 19.84 -15.11 13.58
CA ARG A 163 18.93 -16.13 14.13
C ARG A 163 19.55 -17.53 14.09
N GLN A 164 20.29 -17.86 13.04
CA GLN A 164 21.01 -19.12 12.96
C GLN A 164 22.07 -19.22 14.06
N CYS A 165 22.87 -18.16 14.26
CA CYS A 165 23.85 -18.07 15.34
C CYS A 165 23.21 -18.27 16.71
N PHE A 166 22.03 -17.70 16.95
CA PHE A 166 21.30 -17.88 18.21
C PHE A 166 20.90 -19.35 18.44
N SER A 167 20.41 -20.01 17.40
CA SER A 167 19.99 -21.42 17.49
C SER A 167 21.17 -22.39 17.68
N GLU A 168 22.34 -22.09 17.10
CA GLU A 168 23.50 -22.98 17.10
C GLU A 168 24.47 -22.72 18.26
N GLN A 169 24.66 -21.47 18.64
CA GLN A 169 25.74 -21.03 19.55
C GLN A 169 25.23 -20.31 20.81
N GLY A 170 23.93 -20.01 20.86
CA GLY A 170 23.28 -19.36 22.00
C GLY A 170 23.49 -17.84 22.07
N LEU A 171 22.78 -17.21 23.02
CA LEU A 171 22.64 -15.76 23.15
C LEU A 171 23.98 -14.99 23.19
N GLU A 172 24.96 -15.47 23.96
CA GLU A 172 26.22 -14.76 24.18
C GLU A 172 27.03 -14.62 22.87
N ALA A 173 27.10 -15.68 22.07
CA ALA A 173 27.79 -15.68 20.79
C ALA A 173 27.07 -14.74 19.79
N THR A 174 25.74 -14.73 19.82
CA THR A 174 24.93 -13.89 18.95
C THR A 174 25.06 -12.40 19.26
N LEU A 175 25.12 -12.02 20.54
CA LEU A 175 25.33 -10.62 20.94
C LEU A 175 26.72 -10.12 20.50
N ARG A 176 27.77 -10.94 20.66
CA ARG A 176 29.10 -10.60 20.14
C ARG A 176 29.09 -10.45 18.62
N TYR A 177 28.38 -11.32 17.91
CA TYR A 177 28.25 -11.22 16.45
C TYR A 177 27.58 -9.91 16.02
N LEU A 178 26.51 -9.49 16.71
CA LEU A 178 25.82 -8.22 16.45
C LEU A 178 26.73 -6.98 16.64
N GLU A 179 27.66 -7.03 17.60
CA GLU A 179 28.66 -5.97 17.84
C GLU A 179 29.72 -5.90 16.74
N THR A 180 30.03 -7.03 16.08
CA THR A 180 31.01 -7.06 14.98
C THR A 180 30.46 -6.58 13.64
N LEU A 181 29.14 -6.40 13.53
CA LEU A 181 28.51 -5.87 12.32
C LEU A 181 28.87 -4.38 12.12
N PRO A 182 29.09 -3.95 10.86
CA PRO A 182 29.45 -2.57 10.55
C PRO A 182 28.37 -1.57 11.02
N GLU A 183 28.77 -0.34 11.38
CA GLU A 183 27.85 0.62 12.01
C GLU A 183 26.62 0.97 11.16
N GLY A 184 26.75 0.92 9.84
CA GLY A 184 25.68 1.19 8.88
C GLY A 184 25.09 2.61 9.00
N ASP A 185 23.97 2.83 8.31
CA ASP A 185 23.14 4.02 8.47
C ASP A 185 22.43 3.97 9.85
N PRO A 186 22.02 5.09 10.50
CA PRO A 186 21.14 5.11 11.66
C PRO A 186 20.00 4.08 11.69
N ARG A 187 19.42 3.74 10.52
CA ARG A 187 18.43 2.68 10.39
C ARG A 187 18.98 1.27 10.72
N ASP A 188 20.19 0.96 10.27
CA ASP A 188 20.84 -0.34 10.50
C ASP A 188 21.19 -0.51 11.99
N ARG A 189 21.59 0.58 12.64
CA ARG A 189 21.82 0.63 14.08
C ARG A 189 20.54 0.33 14.88
N PHE A 190 19.44 0.97 14.50
CA PHE A 190 18.14 0.73 15.12
C PHE A 190 17.69 -0.73 14.93
N HIS A 191 17.84 -1.29 13.73
CA HIS A 191 17.49 -2.69 13.48
C HIS A 191 18.33 -3.67 14.31
N ARG A 192 19.64 -3.44 14.46
CA ARG A 192 20.49 -4.27 15.31
C ARG A 192 20.11 -4.22 16.79
N GLN A 193 19.81 -3.01 17.30
CA GLN A 193 19.35 -2.83 18.68
C GLN A 193 18.00 -3.54 18.92
N TYR A 194 17.07 -3.38 18.00
CA TYR A 194 15.76 -4.04 18.07
C TYR A 194 15.90 -5.57 18.03
N LEU A 195 16.72 -6.11 17.13
CA LEU A 195 16.95 -7.55 17.02
C LEU A 195 17.61 -8.11 18.29
N GLY A 196 18.58 -7.38 18.87
CA GLY A 196 19.19 -7.74 20.15
C GLY A 196 18.17 -7.78 21.30
N ALA A 197 17.27 -6.80 21.37
CA ALA A 197 16.20 -6.77 22.37
C ALA A 197 15.24 -7.96 22.22
N GLN A 198 14.85 -8.31 20.99
CA GLN A 198 14.00 -9.49 20.72
C GLN A 198 14.67 -10.79 21.20
N LEU A 199 15.97 -10.97 20.93
CA LEU A 199 16.70 -12.17 21.35
C LEU A 199 16.86 -12.25 22.87
N LEU A 200 17.06 -11.11 23.55
CA LEU A 200 17.08 -11.05 25.01
C LEU A 200 15.73 -11.45 25.61
N GLU A 201 14.63 -10.99 25.02
CA GLU A 201 13.28 -11.39 25.43
C GLU A 201 13.04 -12.89 25.22
N GLU A 202 13.40 -13.42 24.05
CA GLU A 202 13.30 -14.87 23.73
C GLU A 202 14.16 -15.74 24.66
N ALA A 203 15.30 -15.23 25.14
CA ALA A 203 16.16 -15.90 26.12
C ALA A 203 15.68 -15.73 27.58
N GLY A 204 14.53 -15.08 27.81
CA GLY A 204 13.94 -14.88 29.14
C GLY A 204 14.52 -13.69 29.93
N MET A 205 15.32 -12.84 29.30
CA MET A 205 15.95 -11.66 29.91
C MET A 205 15.12 -10.38 29.69
N ALA A 206 13.81 -10.44 29.94
CA ALA A 206 12.87 -9.35 29.64
C ALA A 206 13.21 -8.00 30.29
N GLN A 207 13.89 -7.99 31.45
CA GLN A 207 14.34 -6.74 32.11
C GLN A 207 15.51 -6.05 31.39
N LEU A 208 16.28 -6.79 30.59
CA LEU A 208 17.39 -6.25 29.79
C LEU A 208 16.97 -5.88 28.36
N ALA A 209 15.75 -6.25 27.96
CA ALA A 209 15.18 -5.99 26.64
C ALA A 209 14.36 -4.68 26.55
N GLN A 210 14.15 -3.99 27.68
CA GLN A 210 13.44 -2.70 27.80
C GLN A 210 14.38 -1.51 27.70
#